data_AF-A0A1F6XLD3-F1
#
_entry.id   AF-A0A1F6XLD3-F1
#
_cell.length_a   1.000
_cell.length_b   1.000
_cell.length_c   1.000
_cell.angle_alpha   90.00
_cell.angle_beta   90.00
_cell.angle_gamma   90.00
#
_symmetry.space_group_name_H-M   'P 1'
#
loop_
_entity.id
_entity.type
_entity.pdbx_description
1 polymer ?
#
loop_
_entity_poly.entity_id
_entity_poly.type
_entity_poly.pdbx_seq_one_letter_code
_entity_poly.pdbx_strand_id
1 'polypeptide(L)' 'MKTYQVVLTKSYTVIVKANTKQQARHVVEFYTGDVKDISRIQDRKKYKFIIEGINCKMNEGLEVQKI' A
#
# COMPACT_ATOMS: atom_id res chain seq x y z
N MET A 1 -19.35 23.68 -12.27
CA MET A 1 -18.08 23.02 -11.88
C MET A 1 -17.39 22.51 -13.14
N LYS A 2 -16.06 22.40 -13.14
CA LYS A 2 -15.26 21.91 -14.27
C LYS A 2 -14.64 20.57 -13.87
N THR A 3 -14.45 19.66 -14.82
CA THR A 3 -13.86 18.35 -14.57
C THR A 3 -12.35 18.43 -14.76
N TYR A 4 -11.59 17.72 -13.95
CA TYR A 4 -10.14 17.67 -14.06
C TYR A 4 -9.65 16.23 -13.90
N GLN A 5 -8.72 15.84 -14.75
CA GLN A 5 -7.90 14.65 -14.56
C GLN A 5 -6.70 15.02 -13.72
N VAL A 6 -6.42 14.25 -12.67
CA VAL A 6 -5.30 14.47 -11.76
C VAL A 6 -4.47 13.20 -11.66
N VAL A 7 -3.18 13.28 -11.96
CA VAL A 7 -2.21 12.22 -11.71
C VAL A 7 -1.71 12.35 -10.27
N LEU A 8 -1.95 11.32 -9.45
CA LEU A 8 -1.64 11.31 -8.03
C LEU A 8 -0.58 10.26 -7.73
N THR A 9 0.55 10.68 -7.15
CA THR A 9 1.59 9.76 -6.66
C THR A 9 1.49 9.64 -5.16
N LYS A 10 1.49 8.39 -4.67
CA LYS A 10 1.48 8.10 -3.23
C LYS A 10 2.64 7.20 -2.85
N SER A 11 3.31 7.53 -1.75
CA SER A 11 4.31 6.66 -1.13
C SER A 11 3.91 6.34 0.29
N TYR A 12 4.22 5.14 0.76
CA TYR A 12 3.78 4.64 2.06
C TYR A 12 4.93 4.01 2.82
N THR A 13 4.93 4.17 4.14
CA THR A 13 5.68 3.30 5.06
C THR A 13 4.73 2.24 5.59
N VAL A 14 5.09 0.98 5.38
CA VAL A 14 4.34 -0.17 5.90
C VAL A 14 5.12 -0.80 7.04
N ILE A 15 4.46 -1.02 8.17
CA ILE A 15 5.02 -1.73 9.32
C ILE A 15 4.46 -3.15 9.29
N VAL A 16 5.35 -4.14 9.16
CA VAL A 16 4.98 -5.55 9.01
C VAL A 16 5.88 -6.44 9.88
N LYS A 17 5.25 -7.39 10.58
CA LYS A 17 5.95 -8.49 11.26
C LYS A 17 6.15 -9.64 10.28
N ALA A 18 7.40 -10.02 10.04
CA ALA A 18 7.77 -11.11 9.14
C ALA A 18 9.08 -11.78 9.60
N ASN A 19 9.30 -13.02 9.19
CA ASN A 19 10.48 -13.80 9.60
C ASN A 19 11.76 -13.36 8.89
N THR A 20 11.65 -12.80 7.68
CA THR A 20 12.80 -12.31 6.90
C THR A 20 12.50 -11.00 6.20
N LYS A 21 13.55 -10.23 5.87
CA LYS A 21 13.43 -8.99 5.08
C LYS A 21 12.80 -9.24 3.71
N GLN A 22 13.17 -10.35 3.07
CA GLN A 22 12.69 -10.71 1.75
C GLN A 22 11.20 -11.09 1.79
N GLN A 23 10.78 -11.78 2.85
CA GLN A 23 9.37 -12.03 3.12
C GLN A 23 8.61 -10.72 3.36
N ALA A 24 9.13 -9.82 4.21
CA ALA A 24 8.52 -8.53 4.50
C ALA A 24 8.24 -7.72 3.22
N ARG A 25 9.21 -7.70 2.30
CA ARG A 25 9.06 -7.03 1.00
C ARG A 25 7.96 -7.68 0.15
N HIS A 26 8.00 -8.99 -0.02
CA HIS A 26 7.05 -9.71 -0.86
C HIS A 26 5.61 -9.58 -0.35
N VAL A 27 5.40 -9.65 0.97
CA VAL A 27 4.04 -9.54 1.53
C VAL A 27 3.47 -8.12 1.38
N VAL A 28 4.30 -7.08 1.45
CA VAL A 28 3.83 -5.70 1.23
C VAL A 28 3.50 -5.49 -0.25
N GLU A 29 4.39 -5.86 -1.16
CA GLU A 29 4.14 -5.72 -2.62
C GLU A 29 2.87 -6.45 -3.07
N PHE A 30 2.56 -7.60 -2.48
CA PHE A 30 1.43 -8.43 -2.90
C PHE A 30 0.13 -8.16 -2.13
N TYR A 31 0.20 -7.87 -0.83
CA TYR A 31 -0.98 -7.76 0.04
C TYR A 31 -1.34 -6.33 0.47
N THR A 32 -0.65 -5.28 0.00
CA THR A 32 -1.10 -3.89 0.19
C THR A 32 -1.48 -3.28 -1.17
N GLY A 33 -2.72 -3.50 -1.62
CA GLY A 33 -3.25 -2.98 -2.88
C GLY A 33 -3.39 -1.45 -2.90
N ASP A 34 -4.52 -0.90 -3.36
CA ASP A 34 -4.82 0.54 -3.24
C ASP A 34 -5.03 0.97 -1.77
N VAL A 35 -3.92 1.00 -1.02
CA VAL A 35 -3.77 1.54 0.34
C VAL A 35 -4.40 0.69 1.46
N LYS A 36 -4.92 -0.50 1.17
CA LYS A 36 -5.48 -1.40 2.19
C LYS A 36 -4.79 -2.75 2.21
N ASP A 37 -4.65 -3.31 3.43
CA ASP A 37 -4.29 -4.71 3.62
C ASP A 37 -5.40 -5.59 3.02
N ILE A 38 -5.09 -6.29 1.93
CA ILE A 38 -6.00 -7.22 1.26
C ILE A 38 -5.79 -8.67 1.69
N SER A 39 -4.87 -8.94 2.63
CA SER A 39 -4.62 -10.29 3.13
C SER A 39 -5.78 -10.82 3.96
N ARG A 40 -6.14 -12.08 3.73
CA ARG A 40 -7.13 -12.81 4.53
C ARG A 40 -6.45 -13.43 5.75
N ILE A 41 -7.27 -13.82 6.74
CA ILE A 41 -6.79 -14.52 7.94
C ILE A 41 -5.98 -15.78 7.58
N GLN A 42 -6.39 -16.49 6.53
CA GLN A 42 -5.72 -17.70 6.06
C GLN A 42 -4.31 -17.40 5.53
N ASP A 43 -4.14 -16.28 4.81
CA ASP A 43 -2.85 -15.85 4.26
C ASP A 43 -1.88 -15.51 5.40
N ARG A 44 -2.35 -14.72 6.37
CA ARG A 44 -1.55 -14.32 7.56
C ARG A 44 -1.05 -15.51 8.34
N LYS A 45 -1.90 -16.54 8.52
CA LYS A 45 -1.52 -17.80 9.19
C LYS A 45 -0.52 -18.62 8.35
N LYS A 46 -0.80 -18.79 7.06
CA LYS A 46 0.03 -19.58 6.13
C LYS A 46 1.45 -19.01 6.03
N TYR A 47 1.54 -17.70 5.87
CA TYR A 47 2.81 -17.00 5.64
C TYR A 47 3.40 -16.39 6.92
N LYS A 48 2.75 -16.55 8.08
CA LYS A 48 3.24 -16.07 9.38
C LYS A 48 3.63 -14.59 9.37
N PHE A 49 2.74 -13.73 8.87
CA PHE A 49 2.94 -12.29 8.87
C PHE A 49 1.68 -11.55 9.34
N ILE A 50 1.86 -10.32 9.81
CA ILE A 50 0.78 -9.39 10.15
C ILE A 50 1.22 -7.98 9.73
N ILE A 51 0.37 -7.28 8.98
CA ILE A 51 0.53 -5.85 8.67
C ILE A 51 -0.12 -5.07 9.81
N GLU A 52 0.65 -4.21 10.47
CA GLU A 52 0.20 -3.47 11.66
C GLU A 52 -0.27 -2.05 11.30
N GLY A 53 0.22 -1.49 10.19
CA GLY A 53 -0.20 -0.18 9.73
C GLY A 53 0.40 0.20 8.38
N ILE A 54 -0.35 1.00 7.62
CA ILE A 54 0.04 1.59 6.34
C ILE A 54 -0.08 3.10 6.50
N ASN A 55 1.04 3.82 6.48
CA ASN A 55 1.08 5.26 6.69
C ASN A 55 1.54 5.98 5.42
N CYS A 56 0.72 6.91 4.91
CA CYS A 56 1.07 7.73 3.75
C CYS A 56 2.24 8.65 4.10
N LYS A 57 3.28 8.61 3.28
CA LYS A 57 4.47 9.48 3.38
C LYS A 57 4.50 10.57 2.34
N MET A 58 3.91 10.33 1.17
CA MET A 58 3.77 11.34 0.12
C MET A 58 2.38 11.20 -0.50
N ASN A 59 1.71 12.33 -0.74
CA ASN A 59 0.38 12.39 -1.34
C ASN A 59 0.27 13.69 -2.14
N GLU A 60 0.92 13.71 -3.30
CA GLU A 60 1.06 14.91 -4.13
C GLU A 60 0.44 14.67 -5.52
N GLY A 61 -0.40 15.62 -5.94
CA GLY A 61 -0.92 15.68 -7.30
C GLY A 61 0.12 16.34 -8.20
N LEU A 62 0.53 15.63 -9.26
CA LEU A 62 1.60 16.08 -10.15
C LEU A 62 1.05 16.79 -11.38
N GLU A 63 0.19 16.12 -12.13
CA GLU A 63 -0.36 16.64 -13.38
C GLU A 63 -1.85 16.86 -13.21
N VAL A 64 -2.31 18.08 -13.51
CA VAL A 64 -3.72 18.46 -13.43
C VAL A 64 -4.13 19.01 -14.78
N GLN A 65 -5.03 18.32 -15.47
CA GLN A 65 -5.56 18.76 -16.77
C GLN A 65 -7.08 18.89 -16.69
N LYS A 66 -7.62 19.99 -17.20
CA LYS A 66 -9.07 20.20 -17.28
C LYS A 66 -9.66 19.36 -18.43
N ILE A 67 -10.78 18.70 -18.17
CA ILE A 67 -11.63 18.00 -19.13
C ILE A 67 -12.87 18.85 -19.42
#